data_AF-A0A6S6SS83-F1
#
_entry.id   AF-A0A6S6SS83-F1
#
_cell.length_a   1.000
_cell.length_b   1.000
_cell.length_c   1.000
_cell.angle_alpha   90.00
_cell.angle_beta   90.00
_cell.angle_gamma   90.00
#
_symmetry.space_group_name_H-M   'P 1'
#
loop_
_entity.id
_entity.type
_entity.pdbx_description
1 polymer ?
#
loop_
_entity_poly.entity_id
_entity_poly.type
_entity_poly.pdbx_seq_one_letter_code
_entity_poly.pdbx_strand_id
1 'polypeptide(L)' 'MKSFKTEIKKELFIYFLIFFVFTLIMHSDILTNPLSRIDMMTAKENYSHPFVYSFVLYFILFIIRKFVGFIIGLFEKK' A
#
# COMPACT_ATOMS: atom_id res chain seq x y z
N MET A 1 1.77 24.16 -10.39
CA MET A 1 1.88 22.82 -10.98
C MET A 1 2.86 22.01 -10.13
N LYS A 2 2.41 20.96 -9.43
CA LYS A 2 3.33 20.13 -8.65
C LYS A 2 4.23 19.34 -9.59
N SER A 3 5.52 19.22 -9.26
CA SER A 3 6.44 18.42 -10.06
C SER A 3 6.00 16.97 -10.05
N PHE A 4 6.01 16.31 -11.22
CA PHE A 4 5.75 14.87 -11.36
C PHE A 4 6.54 14.04 -10.33
N LYS A 5 7.80 14.43 -10.08
CA LYS A 5 8.67 13.80 -9.07
C LYS A 5 8.06 13.85 -7.66
N THR A 6 7.39 14.94 -7.30
CA THR A 6 6.75 15.10 -5.99
C THR A 6 5.53 14.20 -5.86
N GLU A 7 4.73 14.06 -6.92
CA GLU A 7 3.55 13.18 -6.92
C GLU A 7 3.95 11.70 -6.81
N ILE A 8 4.97 11.27 -7.56
CA ILE A 8 5.49 9.90 -7.45
C ILE A 8 6.02 9.62 -6.03
N LYS A 9 6.78 10.53 -5.43
CA LYS A 9 7.26 10.38 -4.05
C LYS A 9 6.11 10.24 -3.06
N LYS A 10 5.05 11.03 -3.22
CA LYS A 10 3.86 10.96 -2.36
C LYS A 10 3.16 9.61 -2.49
N GLU A 11 2.95 9.13 -3.72
CA GLU A 11 2.27 7.85 -3.93
C GLU A 11 3.11 6.66 -3.43
N LEU A 12 4.44 6.69 -3.63
CA LEU A 12 5.35 5.72 -3.03
C LEU A 12 5.27 5.75 -1.51
N PHE A 13 5.24 6.93 -0.88
CA PHE A 13 5.11 7.04 0.56
C PHE A 13 3.79 6.44 1.07
N ILE A 14 2.66 6.72 0.40
CA ILE A 14 1.36 6.14 0.74
C ILE A 14 1.40 4.60 0.61
N TYR A 15 1.98 4.09 -0.47
CA TYR A 15 2.14 2.65 -0.67
C TYR A 15 2.98 2.01 0.44
N PHE A 16 4.13 2.60 0.78
CA PHE A 16 4.98 2.12 1.86
C PHE A 16 4.28 2.16 3.22
N LEU A 17 3.48 3.19 3.49
CA LEU A 17 2.70 3.29 4.71
C LEU A 17 1.65 2.17 4.80
N ILE A 18 0.92 1.91 3.71
CA ILE A 18 -0.03 0.80 3.63
C ILE A 18 0.70 -0.53 3.84
N PHE A 19 1.83 -0.73 3.16
CA PHE A 19 2.64 -1.93 3.31
C PHE A 19 3.07 -2.17 4.75
N PHE A 20 3.59 -1.14 5.41
CA PHE A 20 4.05 -1.24 6.79
C PHE A 20 2.89 -1.58 7.74
N VAL A 21 1.79 -0.83 7.67
CA VAL A 21 0.61 -1.05 8.52
C VAL A 21 0.02 -2.44 8.27
N PHE A 22 -0.14 -2.84 7.02
CA PHE A 22 -0.75 -4.11 6.67
C PHE A 22 0.14 -5.30 7.04
N THR A 23 1.46 -5.18 6.85
CA THR A 23 2.42 -6.19 7.31
C THR A 23 2.35 -6.37 8.82
N LEU A 24 2.27 -5.28 9.60
CA LEU A 24 2.14 -5.37 11.05
C LEU A 24 0.82 -5.97 11.51
N ILE A 25 -0.29 -5.70 10.80
CA ILE A 25 -1.59 -6.30 11.10
C ILE A 25 -1.56 -7.82 10.83
N MET A 26 -1.01 -8.23 9.69
CA MET A 26 -1.02 -9.63 9.24
C MET A 26 0.08 -10.49 9.88
N HIS A 27 1.20 -9.87 10.25
CA HIS A 27 2.40 -10.51 10.77
C HIS A 27 2.92 -9.74 11.98
N SER A 28 2.08 -9.54 12.99
CA SER A 28 2.45 -8.86 14.23
C SER A 28 3.61 -9.54 14.96
N ASP A 29 3.81 -10.83 14.73
CA ASP A 29 4.96 -11.60 15.21
C ASP A 29 6.29 -11.12 14.64
N ILE A 30 6.30 -10.32 13.56
CA ILE A 30 7.52 -9.67 13.07
C ILE A 30 8.12 -8.70 14.09
N LEU A 31 7.30 -8.18 15.03
CA LEU A 31 7.76 -7.29 16.10
C LEU A 31 8.47 -8.05 17.23
N THR A 32 8.21 -9.35 17.37
CA THR A 32 8.76 -10.18 18.46
C THR A 32 9.80 -11.17 17.96
N ASN A 33 9.55 -11.83 16.82
CA ASN A 33 10.40 -12.87 16.24
C ASN A 33 10.55 -12.68 14.70
N PRO A 34 11.22 -11.60 14.25
CA PRO A 34 11.31 -11.25 12.83
C PRO A 34 12.02 -12.32 11.99
N LEU A 35 13.08 -12.94 12.51
CA LEU A 35 13.85 -13.97 11.79
C LEU A 35 12.98 -15.20 11.49
N SER A 36 12.24 -15.69 12.49
CA SER A 36 11.33 -16.83 12.32
C SER A 36 10.26 -16.56 11.25
N ARG A 37 9.73 -15.33 11.18
CA ARG A 37 8.79 -14.95 10.11
C ARG A 37 9.43 -15.01 8.74
N ILE A 38 10.64 -14.47 8.59
CA ILE A 38 11.38 -14.50 7.32
C ILE A 38 11.70 -15.94 6.91
N ASP A 39 12.13 -16.79 7.83
CA ASP A 39 12.43 -18.21 7.57
C ASP A 39 11.17 -18.95 7.13
N MET A 40 10.05 -18.75 7.84
CA MET A 40 8.75 -19.33 7.45
C MET A 40 8.28 -18.87 6.07
N MET A 41 8.53 -17.61 5.73
CA MET A 41 8.15 -17.07 4.42
C MET A 41 9.05 -17.58 3.30
N THR A 42 10.34 -17.70 3.57
CA THR A 42 11.33 -18.24 2.64
C THR A 42 11.07 -19.71 2.36
N ALA A 43 10.78 -20.51 3.40
CA ALA A 43 10.43 -21.92 3.27
C ALA A 43 9.13 -22.17 2.46
N LYS A 44 8.24 -21.17 2.42
CA LYS A 44 6.99 -21.20 1.65
C LYS A 44 7.09 -20.47 0.30
N GLU A 45 8.27 -19.98 -0.07
CA GLU A 45 8.53 -19.17 -1.26
C GLU A 45 7.58 -17.95 -1.40
N ASN A 46 7.06 -17.44 -0.28
CA ASN A 46 6.00 -16.42 -0.27
C ASN A 46 6.48 -15.05 0.23
N TYR A 47 7.79 -14.79 0.19
CA TYR A 47 8.42 -13.54 0.64
C TYR A 47 7.92 -12.29 -0.11
N SER A 48 7.42 -12.43 -1.35
CA SER A 48 6.87 -11.31 -2.13
C SER A 48 5.42 -10.96 -1.77
N HIS A 49 4.72 -11.85 -1.08
CA HIS A 49 3.28 -11.77 -0.86
C HIS A 49 2.82 -10.50 -0.11
N PRO A 50 3.53 -10.00 0.93
CA PRO A 50 3.16 -8.75 1.58
C PRO A 50 3.18 -7.55 0.63
N PHE A 51 4.12 -7.50 -0.32
CA PHE A 51 4.20 -6.45 -1.34
C PHE A 51 3.02 -6.52 -2.30
N VAL A 52 2.68 -7.73 -2.79
CA VAL A 52 1.56 -7.92 -3.72
C VAL A 52 0.23 -7.53 -3.07
N TYR A 53 -0.03 -7.95 -1.85
CA TYR A 53 -1.26 -7.56 -1.14
C TYR A 53 -1.34 -6.08 -0.85
N SER A 54 -0.23 -5.46 -0.45
CA SER A 54 -0.17 -4.01 -0.27
C SER A 54 -0.42 -3.27 -1.58
N PHE A 55 0.04 -3.81 -2.71
CA PHE A 55 -0.21 -3.26 -4.04
C PHE A 55 -1.68 -3.34 -4.43
N VAL A 56 -2.31 -4.49 -4.24
CA VAL A 56 -3.76 -4.66 -4.51
C VAL A 56 -4.58 -3.70 -3.66
N LEU A 57 -4.30 -3.60 -2.36
CA LEU A 57 -4.99 -2.69 -1.47
C LEU A 57 -4.79 -1.22 -1.86
N TYR A 58 -3.54 -0.82 -2.13
CA TYR A 58 -3.24 0.52 -2.61
C TYR A 58 -3.96 0.83 -3.92
N PHE A 59 -4.01 -0.12 -4.86
CA PHE A 59 -4.67 0.06 -6.15
C PHE A 59 -6.18 0.26 -6.01
N ILE A 60 -6.83 -0.52 -5.14
CA ILE A 60 -8.25 -0.32 -4.80
C ILE A 60 -8.47 1.07 -4.23
N LEU A 61 -7.66 1.49 -3.25
CA LEU A 61 -7.74 2.83 -2.66
C LEU A 61 -7.50 3.93 -3.69
N PHE A 62 -6.56 3.73 -4.61
CA PHE A 62 -6.28 4.65 -5.69
C PHE A 62 -7.50 4.83 -6.60
N ILE A 63 -8.16 3.74 -7.01
CA ILE A 63 -9.39 3.79 -7.81
C ILE A 63 -10.48 4.55 -7.07
N ILE A 64 -10.71 4.25 -5.78
CA ILE A 64 -11.70 4.95 -4.96
C ILE A 64 -11.43 6.46 -4.93
N ARG A 65 -10.18 6.87 -4.69
CA ARG A 65 -9.81 8.31 -4.68
C ARG A 65 -10.06 8.98 -6.02
N LYS A 66 -9.76 8.31 -7.14
CA LYS A 66 -10.01 8.84 -8.48
C LYS A 66 -11.51 8.96 -8.75
N PHE A 67 -12.29 7.96 -8.37
CA PHE A 67 -13.73 7.97 -8.51
C PHE A 67 -14.37 9.09 -7.69
N VAL A 68 -14.02 9.23 -6.41
CA VAL A 68 -14.51 10.32 -5.54
C VAL A 68 -14.15 11.69 -6.13
N GLY A 69 -12.90 11.88 -6.56
CA GLY A 69 -12.46 13.13 -7.18
C GLY A 69 -13.22 13.45 -8.47
N PHE A 70 -13.54 12.43 -9.28
CA PHE A 70 -14.37 12.58 -10.47
C PHE A 70 -15.80 13.03 -10.12
N ILE A 71 -16.44 12.37 -9.15
CA ILE A 71 -17.79 12.71 -8.69
C ILE A 71 -17.84 14.15 -8.15
N ILE A 72 -16.92 14.54 -7.26
CA ILE A 72 -16.86 15.90 -6.72
C ILE A 72 -16.70 16.92 -7.86
N GLY A 73 -15.82 16.65 -8.82
CA GLY A 73 -15.59 17.53 -9.96
C GLY A 73 -16.81 17.68 -10.89
N LEU A 74 -17.76 16.74 -10.89
CA LEU A 74 -19.04 16.90 -11.59
C LEU A 74 -19.99 17.84 -10.86
N PHE A 75 -19.94 17.87 -9.52
CA PHE A 75 -20.79 18.72 -8.69
C PHE A 75 -20.26 20.15 -8.55
N GLU A 76 -18.94 20.35 -8.51
CA GLU A 76 -18.31 21.69 -8.45
C GLU A 76 -18.37 22.46 -9.78
N LYS A 77 -18.66 21.79 -10.90
CA LYS A 77 -18.81 22.40 -12.23
C LYS A 77 -20.26 22.75 -12.59
N LYS A 78 -21.20 22.64 -11.65
CA LYS A 78 -22.56 23.16 -11.74
C LYS A 78 -22.66 24.46 -10.94
#